data_AF-A0AAV3L280-F1
#
_entry.id   AF-A0AAV3L280-F1
#
_cell.length_a   1.000
_cell.length_b   1.000
_cell.length_c   1.000
_cell.angle_alpha   90.00
_cell.angle_beta   90.00
_cell.angle_gamma   90.00
#
_symmetry.space_group_name_H-M   'P 1'
#
loop_
_entity.id
_entity.type
_entity.pdbx_description
1 polymer ?
#
loop_
_entity_poly.entity_id
_entity_poly.type
_entity_poly.pdbx_seq_one_letter_code
_entity_poly.pdbx_strand_id
1 'polypeptide(L)' 'MRATDPVIILEEAKFIWTHEETEQARLLFSQGVKPSKVAEIMDQKILDVGLLLLHLAEKNLI' A
#
# COMPACT_ATOMS: atom_id res chain seq x y z
N MET A 1 1.62 -18.44 -20.05
CA MET A 1 1.16 -18.76 -18.68
C MET A 1 1.20 -20.25 -18.48
N ARG A 2 1.90 -20.71 -17.44
CA ARG A 2 1.71 -22.06 -16.91
C ARG A 2 0.34 -22.09 -16.22
N ALA A 3 -0.31 -23.26 -16.19
CA ALA A 3 -1.57 -23.42 -15.47
C ALA A 3 -1.45 -23.14 -13.95
N THR A 4 -0.22 -23.12 -13.43
CA THR A 4 0.11 -22.88 -12.02
C THR A 4 0.58 -21.46 -11.73
N ASP A 5 0.61 -20.58 -12.73
CA ASP A 5 1.04 -19.20 -12.50
C ASP A 5 0.01 -18.52 -11.58
N PRO A 6 0.44 -17.89 -10.48
CA PRO A 6 -0.47 -17.18 -9.61
C PRO A 6 -1.07 -15.98 -10.35
N VAL A 7 -2.39 -15.89 -10.37
CA VAL A 7 -3.13 -14.73 -10.86
C VAL A 7 -3.50 -13.87 -9.67
N ILE A 8 -3.02 -12.63 -9.65
CA ILE A 8 -3.38 -11.65 -8.63
C ILE A 8 -4.54 -10.83 -9.18
N ILE A 9 -5.70 -10.95 -8.55
CA ILE A 9 -6.89 -10.15 -8.88
C ILE A 9 -7.09 -9.15 -7.75
N LEU A 10 -7.09 -7.86 -8.08
CA LEU A 10 -7.32 -6.76 -7.13
C LEU A 10 -8.82 -6.49 -6.97
N GLU A 11 -9.57 -7.51 -6.59
CA GLU A 11 -10.99 -7.36 -6.26
C GLU A 11 -11.14 -6.52 -4.98
N GLU A 12 -11.94 -5.46 -5.06
CA GLU A 12 -12.18 -4.53 -3.95
C GLU A 12 -10.91 -3.88 -3.37
N ALA A 13 -9.91 -3.64 -4.22
CA ALA A 13 -8.73 -2.87 -3.83
C ALA A 13 -9.06 -1.38 -3.70
N LYS A 14 -8.45 -0.73 -2.70
CA LYS A 14 -8.62 0.70 -2.43
C LYS A 14 -7.66 1.52 -3.29
N PHE A 15 -8.20 2.19 -4.30
CA PHE A 15 -7.44 3.10 -5.17
C PHE A 15 -7.62 4.58 -4.85
N ILE A 16 -8.63 4.92 -4.05
CA ILE A 16 -8.91 6.30 -3.64
C ILE A 16 -8.49 6.43 -2.18
N TRP A 17 -7.54 7.32 -1.92
CA TRP A 17 -7.00 7.62 -0.62
C TRP A 17 -7.24 9.09 -0.30
N THR A 18 -7.59 9.39 0.95
CA THR A 18 -7.66 10.79 1.36
C THR A 18 -6.25 11.36 1.51
N HIS A 19 -6.15 12.70 1.53
CA HIS A 19 -4.87 13.35 1.78
C HIS A 19 -4.30 12.96 3.16
N GLU A 20 -5.15 12.89 4.18
CA GLU A 20 -4.75 12.52 5.55
C GLU A 20 -4.23 11.08 5.62
N GLU A 21 -4.90 10.13 4.98
CA GLU A 21 -4.42 8.74 4.93
C GLU A 21 -3.08 8.64 4.19
N THR A 22 -2.94 9.37 3.08
CA THR A 22 -1.71 9.40 2.28
C THR A 22 -0.54 9.96 3.12
N GLU A 23 -0.74 11.08 3.81
CA GLU A 23 0.28 11.67 4.67
C GLU A 23 0.64 10.77 5.86
N GLN A 24 -0.36 10.14 6.49
CA GLN A 24 -0.11 9.19 7.58
C GLN A 24 0.75 8.02 7.11
N ALA A 25 0.41 7.40 5.97
CA ALA A 25 1.21 6.32 5.39
C ALA A 25 2.62 6.78 5.03
N ARG A 26 2.75 7.96 4.38
CA ARG A 26 4.04 8.56 4.01
C ARG A 26 4.95 8.75 5.22
N LEU A 27 4.42 9.27 6.33
CA LEU A 27 5.16 9.45 7.58
C LEU A 27 5.66 8.11 8.14
N LEU A 28 4.79 7.09 8.20
CA LEU A 28 5.17 5.76 8.67
C LEU A 28 6.25 5.11 7.77
N PHE A 29 6.11 5.23 6.46
CA PHE A 29 7.11 4.69 5.52
C PHE A 29 8.45 5.41 5.62
N SER A 30 8.45 6.74 5.78
CA SER A 30 9.69 7.51 5.97
C SER A 30 10.46 7.12 7.25
N GLN A 31 9.78 6.50 8.22
CA GLN A 31 10.37 5.94 9.44
C GLN A 31 10.85 4.48 9.26
N GLY A 32 10.74 3.91 8.05
CA GLY A 32 11.11 2.53 7.75
C GLY A 32 10.08 1.49 8.21
N VAL A 33 8.85 1.89 8.54
CA VAL A 33 7.79 0.96 8.94
C VAL A 33 7.38 0.10 7.74
N LYS A 34 7.33 -1.22 7.92
CA LYS A 34 6.99 -2.17 6.85
C LYS A 34 5.49 -2.10 6.49
N PRO A 35 5.09 -2.37 5.24
CA PRO A 35 3.69 -2.34 4.79
C PRO A 35 2.72 -3.13 5.66
N SER A 36 3.12 -4.31 6.14
CA SER A 36 2.28 -5.11 7.05
C SER A 36 1.92 -4.37 8.33
N LYS A 37 2.88 -3.63 8.91
CA LYS A 37 2.65 -2.87 10.14
C LYS A 37 1.89 -1.58 9.89
N VAL A 38 2.10 -0.93 8.75
CA VAL A 38 1.30 0.23 8.33
C VAL A 38 -0.17 -0.15 8.15
N ALA A 39 -0.43 -1.30 7.52
CA ALA A 39 -1.77 -1.86 7.36
C ALA A 39 -2.47 -2.12 8.70
N GLU A 40 -1.77 -2.69 9.67
CA GLU A 40 -2.29 -2.85 11.04
C GLU A 40 -2.60 -1.50 11.72
N ILE A 41 -1.70 -0.51 11.61
CA ILE A 41 -1.86 0.80 12.25
C ILE A 41 -3.03 1.60 11.64
N MET A 42 -3.23 1.49 10.33
CA MET A 42 -4.24 2.24 9.59
C MET A 42 -5.56 1.47 9.36
N ASP A 43 -5.66 0.25 9.90
CA ASP A 43 -6.79 -0.66 9.68
C ASP A 43 -7.14 -0.83 8.18
N GLN A 44 -6.13 -1.18 7.38
CA GLN A 44 -6.24 -1.35 5.92
C GLN A 44 -5.79 -2.75 5.48
N LYS A 45 -6.16 -3.16 4.27
CA LYS A 45 -5.61 -4.38 3.65
C LYS A 45 -4.12 -4.16 3.33
N ILE A 46 -3.29 -5.16 3.59
CA ILE A 46 -1.84 -5.11 3.27
C ILE A 46 -1.59 -4.83 1.78
N LEU A 47 -2.43 -5.37 0.90
CA LEU A 47 -2.30 -5.20 -0.54
C LEU A 47 -2.52 -3.73 -0.95
N ASP A 48 -3.53 -3.08 -0.38
CA ASP A 48 -3.85 -1.67 -0.64
C ASP A 48 -2.71 -0.76 -0.16
N VAL A 49 -2.19 -1.03 1.04
CA VAL A 49 -1.03 -0.31 1.60
C VAL A 49 0.24 -0.55 0.77
N GLY A 50 0.42 -1.76 0.25
CA GLY A 50 1.51 -2.07 -0.67
C GLY A 50 1.44 -1.27 -1.98
N LEU A 51 0.24 -1.15 -2.56
CA LEU A 51 0.01 -0.31 -3.75
C LEU A 51 0.25 1.18 -3.44
N LEU A 52 -0.18 1.65 -2.26
CA LEU A 52 0.10 3.02 -1.81
C LEU A 52 1.59 3.27 -1.64
N LEU A 53 2.35 2.33 -1.08
CA LEU A 53 3.81 2.42 -0.99
C LEU A 53 4.43 2.59 -2.38
N LEU A 54 4.04 1.75 -3.34
CA LEU A 54 4.55 1.82 -4.72
C LEU A 54 4.24 3.17 -5.35
N HIS A 55 3.02 3.68 -5.16
CA HIS A 55 2.63 5.01 -5.64
C HIS A 55 3.49 6.13 -5.04
N LEU A 56 3.69 6.12 -3.71
CA LEU A 56 4.50 7.13 -3.03
C LEU A 56 5.97 7.08 -3.46
N ALA A 57 6.53 5.87 -3.64
CA ALA A 57 7.90 5.67 -4.12
C ALA A 57 8.08 6.16 -5.57
N GLU A 58 7.14 5.86 -6.46
CA GLU A 58 7.16 6.33 -7.85
C GLU A 58 7.13 7.88 -7.95
N LYS A 59 6.51 8.53 -6.95
CA LYS A 59 6.44 9.99 -6.85
C LYS A 59 7.60 10.63 -6.08
N ASN A 60 8.57 9.83 -5.60
CA ASN A 60 9.68 10.28 -4.72
C ASN A 60 9.18 11.03 -3.46
N LEU A 61 8.08 10.55 -2.86
CA LEU A 61 7.48 11.14 -1.66
C LEU A 61 7.96 10.48 -0.35
N ILE A 62 8.74 9.41 -0.46
CA ILE A 62 9.34 8.61 0.62
C ILE A 62 10.75 8.17 0.23
#